data_AF-A0A946MI91-F1
#
_entry.id   AF-A0A946MI91-F1
#
_cell.length_a   1.000
_cell.length_b   1.000
_cell.length_c   1.000
_cell.angle_alpha   90.00
_cell.angle_beta   90.00
_cell.angle_gamma   90.00
#
_symmetry.space_group_name_H-M   'P 1'
#
loop_
_entity.id
_entity.type
_entity.pdbx_description
1 polymer ?
#
loop_
_entity_poly.entity_id
_entity_poly.type
_entity_poly.pdbx_seq_one_letter_code
_entity_poly.pdbx_strand_id
1 'polypeptide(L)'
;MDSIIDAPIKIRKGEELDILQLETFLKDEIKGLSGPITVKQFPSGFSNLTYQITANDRELILRRPPFGTKARSAHDMAREFNILKALYSVFPYCPKPYIYSQDKSIIGSSFYVMEKLSGIILRKNLPDGLAFTPEQAKTLSRSYLDIQHQLHSIDYKSIGLEDFGKPTGYIKRQVEGWSKRYRNAKTDDAPDFEDVMTWLDKKQPSDCEKPGIIHNDYKLDNVVLDTENPT
;
A
#
# COMPACT_ATOMS: atom_id res chain seq x y z
N MET A 1 -10.56 26.44 -4.53
CA MET A 1 -11.16 25.19 -4.01
C MET A 1 -10.07 24.16 -4.12
N ASP A 2 -9.46 23.81 -2.99
CA ASP A 2 -8.51 22.71 -2.98
C ASP A 2 -9.28 21.43 -3.35
N SER A 3 -8.72 20.68 -4.28
CA SER A 3 -9.31 19.43 -4.75
C SER A 3 -9.43 18.45 -3.56
N ILE A 4 -10.62 17.88 -3.36
CA ILE A 4 -10.87 16.81 -2.37
C ILE A 4 -10.08 15.53 -2.74
N ILE A 5 -9.66 15.42 -4.00
CA ILE A 5 -8.86 14.33 -4.54
C ILE A 5 -7.38 14.59 -4.29
N ASP A 6 -6.67 13.58 -3.77
CA ASP A 6 -5.23 13.62 -3.51
C ASP A 6 -4.45 13.89 -4.80
N ALA A 7 -3.54 14.86 -4.75
CA ALA A 7 -2.88 15.39 -5.93
C ALA A 7 -1.36 15.22 -5.83
N PRO A 8 -0.70 14.70 -6.89
CA PRO A 8 0.74 14.59 -6.90
C PRO A 8 1.37 15.97 -7.16
N ILE A 9 2.49 16.22 -6.50
CA ILE A 9 3.31 17.42 -6.62
C ILE A 9 4.49 17.21 -7.58
N LYS A 10 5.29 18.25 -7.79
CA LYS A 10 6.59 18.11 -8.48
C LYS A 10 7.46 17.11 -7.71
N ILE A 11 8.20 16.28 -8.45
CA ILE A 11 9.15 15.32 -7.89
C ILE A 11 10.13 16.06 -6.96
N ARG A 12 10.35 15.50 -5.77
CA ARG A 12 11.28 16.06 -4.78
C ARG A 12 12.71 16.00 -5.31
N LYS A 13 13.52 16.99 -4.93
CA LYS A 13 14.91 17.10 -5.36
C LYS A 13 15.71 15.87 -4.90
N GLY A 14 16.43 15.24 -5.82
CA GLY A 14 17.21 14.01 -5.55
C GLY A 14 16.40 12.73 -5.66
N GLU A 15 15.11 12.82 -6.02
CA GLU A 15 14.22 11.68 -6.21
C GLU A 15 13.70 11.57 -7.65
N GLU A 16 14.39 12.21 -8.60
CA GLU A 16 14.09 12.20 -10.02
C GLU A 16 14.28 10.80 -10.65
N LEU A 17 13.51 10.54 -11.72
CA LEU A 17 13.56 9.29 -12.48
C LEU A 17 14.08 9.56 -13.89
N ASP A 18 14.72 8.57 -14.52
CA ASP A 18 15.03 8.63 -15.95
C ASP A 18 13.73 8.46 -16.75
N ILE A 19 13.18 9.58 -17.21
CA ILE A 19 11.87 9.61 -17.87
C ILE A 19 11.93 8.94 -19.24
N LEU A 20 13.04 9.08 -19.99
CA LEU A 20 13.15 8.51 -21.34
C LEU A 20 13.23 6.98 -21.30
N GLN A 21 14.02 6.46 -20.37
CA GLN A 21 14.15 5.01 -20.21
C GLN A 21 12.87 4.39 -19.64
N LEU A 22 12.23 5.06 -18.67
CA LEU A 22 10.94 4.65 -18.14
C LEU A 22 9.84 4.69 -19.22
N GLU A 23 9.78 5.73 -20.04
CA GLU A 23 8.80 5.86 -21.12
C GLU A 23 8.91 4.70 -22.12
N THR A 24 10.14 4.40 -22.55
CA THR A 24 10.41 3.32 -23.51
C THR A 24 9.93 1.99 -22.94
N PHE A 25 10.36 1.67 -21.72
CA PHE A 25 9.97 0.44 -21.04
C PHE A 25 8.45 0.30 -20.88
N LEU A 26 7.76 1.36 -20.46
CA LEU A 26 6.32 1.29 -20.21
C LEU A 26 5.50 1.14 -21.49
N LYS A 27 5.95 1.72 -22.61
CA LYS A 27 5.27 1.57 -23.90
C LYS A 27 5.40 0.14 -24.45
N ASP A 28 6.54 -0.49 -24.22
CA ASP A 28 6.78 -1.88 -24.64
C ASP A 28 5.96 -2.86 -23.79
N GLU A 29 5.85 -2.63 -22.48
CA GLU A 29 5.21 -3.56 -21.55
C GLU A 29 3.70 -3.35 -21.39
N ILE A 30 3.23 -2.10 -21.46
CA ILE A 30 1.82 -1.77 -21.17
C ILE A 30 1.07 -1.54 -22.48
N LYS A 31 0.36 -2.58 -22.93
CA LYS A 31 -0.48 -2.51 -24.14
C LYS A 31 -1.38 -1.27 -24.13
N GLY A 32 -1.36 -0.55 -25.26
CA GLY A 32 -2.17 0.65 -25.48
C GLY A 32 -1.66 1.91 -24.78
N LEU A 33 -0.52 1.86 -24.07
CA LEU A 33 0.14 3.07 -23.60
C LEU A 33 0.88 3.74 -24.76
N SER A 34 0.64 5.04 -24.96
CA SER A 34 1.22 5.81 -26.07
C SER A 34 1.37 7.28 -25.69
N GLY A 35 2.04 8.05 -26.54
CA GLY A 35 2.34 9.47 -26.28
C GLY A 35 3.48 9.68 -25.28
N PRO A 36 3.93 10.92 -25.09
CA PRO A 36 4.95 11.25 -24.09
C PRO A 36 4.40 11.03 -22.67
N ILE A 37 5.25 10.59 -21.74
CA ILE A 37 4.86 10.51 -20.33
C ILE A 37 5.24 11.77 -19.56
N THR A 38 4.44 12.10 -18.55
CA THR A 38 4.81 13.03 -17.48
C THR A 38 4.76 12.31 -16.14
N VAL A 39 5.64 12.72 -15.22
CA VAL A 39 5.74 12.10 -13.90
C VAL A 39 5.65 13.15 -12.81
N LYS A 40 4.76 12.90 -11.84
CA LYS A 40 4.61 13.67 -10.61
C LYS A 40 4.70 12.73 -9.41
N GLN A 41 4.92 13.27 -8.21
CA GLN A 41 5.13 12.47 -7.01
C GLN A 41 4.09 12.78 -5.95
N PHE A 42 3.57 11.77 -5.27
CA PHE A 42 2.72 12.01 -4.10
C PHE A 42 3.56 12.48 -2.91
N PRO A 43 3.11 13.50 -2.16
CA PRO A 43 3.91 14.11 -1.09
C PRO A 43 4.07 13.20 0.14
N SER A 44 3.21 12.20 0.29
CA SER A 44 3.19 11.23 1.40
C SER A 44 3.63 9.83 0.95
N GLY A 45 3.99 8.97 1.90
CA GLY A 45 4.50 7.62 1.62
C GLY A 45 6.02 7.54 1.66
N PHE A 46 6.62 7.68 2.85
CA PHE A 46 8.07 7.65 3.01
C PHE A 46 8.66 6.23 2.93
N SER A 47 7.88 5.21 3.28
CA SER A 47 8.34 3.81 3.24
C SER A 47 8.56 3.32 1.81
N ASN A 48 7.65 3.62 0.87
CA ASN A 48 7.84 3.39 -0.56
C ASN A 48 7.30 4.61 -1.29
N LEU A 49 8.08 5.13 -2.23
CA LEU A 49 7.75 6.32 -3.00
C LEU A 49 6.68 5.99 -4.05
N THR A 50 5.70 6.87 -4.18
CA THR A 50 4.58 6.74 -5.10
C THR A 50 4.60 7.89 -6.11
N TYR A 51 4.57 7.54 -7.39
CA TYR A 51 4.59 8.48 -8.50
C TYR A 51 3.34 8.29 -9.36
N GLN A 52 2.76 9.39 -9.82
CA GLN A 52 1.77 9.37 -10.88
C GLN A 52 2.49 9.47 -12.22
N ILE A 53 2.19 8.56 -13.14
CA ILE A 53 2.56 8.63 -14.54
C ILE A 53 1.31 9.00 -15.33
N THR A 54 1.40 10.01 -16.19
CA THR A 54 0.34 10.38 -17.11
C THR A 54 0.86 10.27 -18.54
N ALA A 55 0.14 9.53 -19.38
CA ALA A 55 0.42 9.37 -20.81
C ALA A 55 -0.89 9.53 -21.59
N ASN A 56 -1.03 10.63 -22.33
CA ASN A 56 -2.32 11.09 -22.87
C ASN A 56 -3.40 11.11 -21.78
N ASP A 57 -4.55 10.46 -21.99
CA ASP A 57 -5.68 10.39 -21.06
C ASP A 57 -5.52 9.30 -20.00
N ARG A 58 -4.39 8.59 -19.97
CA ARG A 58 -4.18 7.45 -19.08
C ARG A 58 -3.28 7.83 -17.90
N GLU A 59 -3.79 7.59 -16.70
CA GLU A 59 -3.04 7.79 -15.45
C GLU A 59 -2.73 6.45 -14.79
N LEU A 60 -1.49 6.31 -14.31
CA LEU A 60 -0.96 5.11 -13.68
C LEU A 60 -0.20 5.49 -12.40
N ILE A 61 -0.06 4.53 -11.50
CA ILE A 61 0.74 4.67 -10.28
C ILE A 61 1.97 3.80 -10.39
N LEU A 62 3.16 4.40 -10.22
CA LEU A 62 4.42 3.69 -10.04
C LEU A 62 4.80 3.72 -8.56
N ARG A 63 5.16 2.55 -8.03
CA ARG A 63 5.71 2.42 -6.67
C ARG A 63 7.10 1.83 -6.71
N ARG A 64 7.99 2.42 -5.92
CA ARG A 64 9.38 1.98 -5.78
C ARG A 64 9.89 2.21 -4.35
N PRO A 65 10.98 1.55 -3.94
CA PRO A 65 11.64 1.85 -2.69
C PRO A 65 12.25 3.27 -2.69
N PRO A 66 12.51 3.87 -1.51
CA PRO A 66 13.24 5.12 -1.39
C PRO A 66 14.68 5.00 -1.93
N PHE A 67 15.28 6.15 -2.21
CA PHE A 67 16.68 6.26 -2.61
C PHE A 67 17.60 5.97 -1.42
N GLY A 68 18.81 5.43 -1.68
CA GLY A 68 19.80 5.11 -0.65
C GLY A 68 19.90 3.63 -0.24
N THR A 69 20.74 3.36 0.76
CA THR A 69 21.15 2.02 1.23
C THR A 69 20.12 1.43 2.19
N LYS A 70 19.71 0.17 1.97
CA LYS A 70 18.43 -0.38 2.47
C LYS A 70 18.59 -1.47 3.53
N ALA A 71 17.65 -1.52 4.47
CA ALA A 71 17.32 -2.74 5.20
C ALA A 71 16.59 -3.71 4.25
N ARG A 72 17.12 -4.94 4.07
CA ARG A 72 16.71 -5.90 3.02
C ARG A 72 15.21 -6.25 2.96
N SER A 73 14.47 -6.20 4.07
CA SER A 73 13.11 -6.77 4.14
C SER A 73 11.96 -5.74 4.09
N ALA A 74 12.25 -4.44 4.14
CA ALA A 74 11.19 -3.41 4.31
C ALA A 74 10.58 -2.92 2.98
N HIS A 75 11.16 -3.28 1.83
CA HIS A 75 10.82 -2.68 0.53
C HIS A 75 10.69 -3.73 -0.60
N ASP A 76 9.96 -4.82 -0.33
CA ASP A 76 9.76 -5.88 -1.30
C ASP A 76 8.62 -5.52 -2.29
N MET A 77 8.99 -4.86 -3.38
CA MET A 77 8.06 -4.52 -4.47
C MET A 77 7.49 -5.75 -5.18
N ALA A 78 8.21 -6.87 -5.19
CA ALA A 78 7.70 -8.11 -5.79
C ALA A 78 6.50 -8.61 -4.97
N ARG A 79 6.64 -8.58 -3.64
CA ARG A 79 5.58 -8.99 -2.71
C ARG A 79 4.32 -8.16 -2.89
N GLU A 80 4.44 -6.84 -2.99
CA GLU A 80 3.30 -5.93 -3.21
C GLU A 80 2.64 -6.15 -4.58
N PHE A 81 3.43 -6.33 -5.64
CA PHE A 81 2.88 -6.62 -6.97
C PHE A 81 2.17 -7.98 -7.02
N ASN A 82 2.78 -9.03 -6.45
CA ASN A 82 2.25 -10.38 -6.49
C ASN A 82 0.93 -10.52 -5.72
N ILE A 83 0.77 -9.84 -4.58
CA ILE A 83 -0.51 -9.88 -3.85
C ILE A 83 -1.61 -9.17 -4.64
N LEU A 84 -1.33 -8.02 -5.27
CA LEU A 84 -2.29 -7.34 -6.14
C LEU A 84 -2.67 -8.21 -7.34
N LYS A 85 -1.69 -8.90 -7.94
CA LYS A 85 -1.91 -9.77 -9.09
C LYS A 85 -2.84 -10.94 -8.77
N ALA A 86 -2.69 -11.54 -7.59
CA ALA A 86 -3.56 -12.61 -7.12
C ALA A 86 -4.95 -12.11 -6.72
N LEU A 87 -5.03 -10.93 -6.08
CA LEU A 87 -6.29 -10.38 -5.58
C LEU A 87 -7.19 -9.81 -6.69
N TYR A 88 -6.63 -9.20 -7.73
CA TYR A 88 -7.40 -8.40 -8.70
C TYR A 88 -8.59 -9.14 -9.35
N SER A 89 -8.48 -10.45 -9.58
CA SER A 89 -9.57 -11.23 -10.17
C SER A 89 -10.73 -11.56 -9.20
N VAL A 90 -10.52 -11.43 -7.88
CA VAL A 90 -11.49 -11.84 -6.85
C VAL A 90 -11.86 -10.73 -5.87
N PHE A 91 -11.12 -9.62 -5.88
CA PHE A 91 -11.32 -8.49 -4.98
C PHE A 91 -11.34 -7.18 -5.77
N PRO A 92 -12.54 -6.66 -6.13
CA PRO A 92 -12.69 -5.57 -7.09
C PRO A 92 -12.20 -4.21 -6.57
N TYR A 93 -11.83 -4.12 -5.29
CA TYR A 93 -11.40 -2.88 -4.65
C TYR A 93 -9.88 -2.67 -4.69
N CYS A 94 -9.09 -3.64 -5.16
CA CYS A 94 -7.65 -3.44 -5.34
C CYS A 94 -7.31 -2.97 -6.76
N PRO A 95 -6.32 -2.07 -6.93
CA PRO A 95 -5.94 -1.56 -8.23
C PRO A 95 -5.38 -2.66 -9.12
N LYS A 96 -5.69 -2.59 -10.43
CA LYS A 96 -5.10 -3.50 -11.41
C LYS A 96 -3.58 -3.36 -11.45
N PRO A 97 -2.81 -4.44 -11.23
CA PRO A 97 -1.37 -4.42 -11.47
C PRO A 97 -1.10 -4.52 -12.99
N TYR A 98 -0.18 -3.70 -13.49
CA TYR A 98 0.21 -3.72 -14.91
C TYR A 98 1.54 -4.43 -15.12
N ILE A 99 2.60 -3.99 -14.45
CA ILE A 99 3.94 -4.54 -14.65
C ILE A 99 4.78 -4.44 -13.39
N TYR A 100 5.70 -5.40 -13.21
CA TYR A 100 6.75 -5.36 -12.21
C TYR A 100 8.09 -5.54 -12.91
N SER A 101 9.08 -4.73 -12.53
CA SER A 101 10.45 -4.84 -13.01
C SER A 101 11.44 -4.92 -11.87
N GLN A 102 12.38 -5.85 -12.00
CA GLN A 102 13.59 -5.93 -11.16
C GLN A 102 14.79 -5.23 -11.79
N ASP A 103 14.67 -4.79 -13.05
CA ASP A 103 15.76 -4.18 -13.77
C ASP A 103 16.04 -2.77 -13.23
N LYS A 104 17.11 -2.68 -12.46
CA LYS A 104 17.59 -1.43 -11.87
C LYS A 104 18.16 -0.49 -12.91
N SER A 105 18.45 -0.94 -14.12
CA SER A 105 18.94 -0.08 -15.19
C SER A 105 17.92 1.00 -15.55
N ILE A 106 16.61 0.74 -15.37
CA ILE A 106 15.51 1.62 -15.84
C ILE A 106 15.35 2.87 -14.96
N ILE A 107 15.25 2.70 -13.64
CA ILE A 107 15.09 3.83 -12.68
C ILE A 107 15.90 3.66 -11.39
N GLY A 108 16.98 2.88 -11.43
CA GLY A 108 17.89 2.66 -10.29
C GLY A 108 17.36 1.72 -9.21
N SER A 109 16.16 1.15 -9.35
CA SER A 109 15.58 0.21 -8.39
C SER A 109 14.49 -0.65 -9.01
N SER A 110 14.11 -1.74 -8.33
CA SER A 110 12.89 -2.47 -8.68
C SER A 110 11.66 -1.61 -8.43
N PHE A 111 10.64 -1.76 -9.26
CA PHE A 111 9.39 -1.03 -9.16
C PHE A 111 8.23 -1.83 -9.72
N TYR A 112 7.01 -1.38 -9.44
CA TYR A 112 5.84 -1.87 -10.14
C TYR A 112 4.93 -0.71 -10.53
N VAL A 113 4.09 -0.95 -11.54
CA VAL A 113 3.07 -0.03 -12.02
C VAL A 113 1.70 -0.67 -11.87
N MET A 114 0.74 0.11 -11.39
CA MET A 114 -0.66 -0.28 -11.21
C MET A 114 -1.60 0.82 -11.68
N GLU A 115 -2.87 0.50 -11.74
CA GLU A 115 -3.96 1.44 -11.95
C GLU A 115 -3.96 2.55 -10.90
N LYS A 116 -4.27 3.76 -11.36
CA LYS A 116 -4.64 4.85 -10.47
C LYS A 116 -6.13 4.74 -10.16
N LEU A 117 -6.45 4.53 -8.89
CA LEU A 117 -7.80 4.73 -8.39
C LEU A 117 -7.97 6.23 -8.08
N SER A 118 -8.88 6.89 -8.78
CA SER A 118 -9.20 8.30 -8.56
C SER A 118 -10.35 8.41 -7.55
N GLY A 119 -10.12 9.12 -6.47
CA GLY A 119 -11.12 9.24 -5.41
C GLY A 119 -10.66 10.06 -4.21
N ILE A 120 -11.44 9.98 -3.15
CA ILE A 120 -11.24 10.73 -1.90
C ILE A 120 -10.47 9.86 -0.92
N ILE A 121 -9.40 10.40 -0.32
CA ILE A 121 -8.63 9.72 0.73
C ILE A 121 -8.85 10.48 2.04
N LEU A 122 -9.43 9.82 3.03
CA LEU A 122 -9.64 10.44 4.34
C LEU A 122 -8.37 10.35 5.17
N ARG A 123 -7.83 11.51 5.55
CA ARG A 123 -6.65 11.62 6.42
C ARG A 123 -7.07 12.08 7.81
N LYS A 124 -6.10 12.47 8.64
CA LYS A 124 -6.34 12.96 10.01
C LYS A 124 -7.40 14.08 10.07
N ASN A 125 -7.36 14.99 9.10
CA ASN A 125 -8.37 16.03 8.92
C ASN A 125 -9.16 15.68 7.65
N LEU A 126 -10.48 15.88 7.70
CA LEU A 126 -11.31 15.80 6.50
C LEU A 126 -10.91 16.90 5.52
N PRO A 127 -10.94 16.64 4.20
CA PRO A 127 -10.76 17.69 3.20
C PRO A 127 -11.77 18.82 3.37
N ASP A 128 -11.36 20.05 3.07
CA ASP A 128 -12.26 21.20 3.10
C ASP A 128 -13.48 20.98 2.19
N GLY A 129 -14.67 21.24 2.72
CA GLY A 129 -15.94 21.02 2.01
C GLY A 129 -16.46 19.59 2.06
N LEU A 130 -15.71 18.62 2.60
CA LEU A 130 -16.22 17.28 2.88
C LEU A 130 -16.72 17.18 4.33
N ALA A 131 -18.01 16.91 4.47
CA ALA A 131 -18.63 16.63 5.76
C ALA A 131 -19.54 15.41 5.61
N PHE A 132 -19.60 14.60 6.67
CA PHE A 132 -20.51 13.47 6.75
C PHE A 132 -21.58 13.76 7.80
N THR A 133 -22.85 13.53 7.45
CA THR A 133 -23.91 13.41 8.45
C THR A 133 -23.65 12.17 9.34
N PRO A 134 -24.26 12.09 10.53
CA PRO A 134 -24.16 10.88 11.37
C PRO A 134 -24.54 9.59 10.61
N GLU A 135 -25.58 9.64 9.78
CA GLU A 135 -26.01 8.52 8.94
C GLU A 135 -24.96 8.16 7.88
N GLN A 136 -24.37 9.15 7.20
CA GLN A 136 -23.31 8.91 6.22
C GLN A 136 -22.05 8.31 6.88
N ALA A 137 -21.64 8.83 8.03
CA ALA A 137 -20.51 8.30 8.79
C ALA A 137 -20.76 6.85 9.23
N LYS A 138 -22.00 6.52 9.62
CA LYS A 138 -22.42 5.16 9.95
C LYS A 138 -22.38 4.23 8.72
N THR A 139 -22.83 4.71 7.56
CA THR A 139 -22.74 3.95 6.29
C THR A 139 -21.28 3.69 5.93
N LEU A 140 -20.44 4.73 5.90
CA LEU A 140 -19.00 4.60 5.64
C LEU A 140 -18.31 3.60 6.57
N SER A 141 -18.61 3.68 7.86
CA SER A 141 -18.03 2.76 8.86
C SER A 141 -18.43 1.32 8.61
N ARG A 142 -19.67 1.07 8.16
CA ARG A 142 -20.15 -0.28 7.81
C ARG A 142 -19.50 -0.77 6.54
N SER A 143 -19.52 0.02 5.46
CA SER A 143 -18.88 -0.32 4.19
C SER A 143 -17.39 -0.66 4.36
N TYR A 144 -16.68 0.13 5.18
CA TYR A 144 -15.28 -0.11 5.54
C TYR A 144 -15.06 -1.48 6.20
N LEU A 145 -15.91 -1.83 7.18
CA LEU A 145 -15.82 -3.14 7.86
C LEU A 145 -16.24 -4.29 6.95
N ASP A 146 -17.27 -4.10 6.13
CA ASP A 146 -17.76 -5.10 5.19
C ASP A 146 -16.70 -5.43 4.12
N ILE A 147 -16.00 -4.42 3.59
CA ILE A 147 -14.89 -4.62 2.63
C ILE A 147 -13.71 -5.33 3.31
N GLN A 148 -13.37 -4.99 4.56
CA GLN A 148 -12.33 -5.70 5.30
C GLN A 148 -12.70 -7.17 5.52
N HIS A 149 -13.96 -7.43 5.86
CA HIS A 149 -14.49 -8.77 6.02
C HIS A 149 -14.42 -9.56 4.71
N GLN A 150 -14.77 -8.95 3.57
CA GLN A 150 -14.62 -9.56 2.25
C GLN A 150 -13.17 -9.98 1.99
N LEU A 151 -12.20 -9.09 2.24
CA LEU A 151 -10.76 -9.41 2.08
C LEU A 151 -10.35 -10.61 2.95
N HIS A 152 -10.77 -10.63 4.21
CA HIS A 152 -10.45 -11.69 5.16
C HIS A 152 -11.12 -13.03 4.81
N SER A 153 -12.21 -12.99 4.04
CA SER A 153 -13.00 -14.18 3.66
C SER A 153 -12.51 -14.84 2.36
N ILE A 154 -11.57 -14.23 1.66
CA ILE A 154 -10.97 -14.80 0.45
C ILE A 154 -10.17 -16.06 0.81
N ASP A 155 -10.44 -17.16 0.11
CA ASP A 155 -9.57 -18.35 0.15
C ASP A 155 -8.26 -18.04 -0.59
N TYR A 156 -7.26 -17.60 0.18
CA TYR A 156 -5.95 -17.22 -0.34
C TYR A 156 -5.25 -18.37 -1.08
N LYS A 157 -5.56 -19.64 -0.76
CA LYS A 157 -4.99 -20.79 -1.47
C LYS A 157 -5.55 -20.91 -2.88
N SER A 158 -6.87 -20.70 -3.03
CA SER A 158 -7.53 -20.73 -4.34
C SER A 158 -7.00 -19.71 -5.34
N ILE A 159 -6.40 -18.62 -4.85
CA ILE A 159 -5.77 -17.58 -5.67
C ILE A 159 -4.23 -17.65 -5.70
N GLY A 160 -3.65 -18.80 -5.31
CA GLY A 160 -2.21 -19.06 -5.46
C GLY A 160 -1.32 -18.33 -4.44
N LEU A 161 -1.86 -17.94 -3.28
CA LEU A 161 -1.11 -17.32 -2.19
C LEU A 161 -0.76 -18.29 -1.05
N GLU A 162 -0.84 -19.61 -1.27
CA GLU A 162 -0.59 -20.61 -0.23
C GLU A 162 0.81 -20.47 0.42
N ASP A 163 1.83 -20.18 -0.39
CA ASP A 163 3.21 -19.99 0.05
C ASP A 163 3.58 -18.51 0.29
N PHE A 164 2.62 -17.59 0.19
CA PHE A 164 2.88 -16.16 0.30
C PHE A 164 3.24 -15.73 1.73
N GLY A 165 2.77 -16.47 2.73
CA GLY A 165 2.94 -16.14 4.14
C GLY A 165 3.31 -17.36 4.99
N LYS A 166 3.42 -17.13 6.29
CA LYS A 166 3.57 -18.20 7.29
C LYS A 166 2.44 -18.02 8.29
N PRO A 167 1.34 -18.77 8.18
CA PRO A 167 0.21 -18.66 9.12
C PRO A 167 0.50 -19.27 10.49
N THR A 168 1.08 -20.49 10.52
CA THR A 168 1.40 -21.19 11.76
C THR A 168 2.47 -20.45 12.55
N GLY A 169 2.25 -20.20 13.84
CA GLY A 169 3.09 -19.42 14.74
C GLY A 169 3.06 -17.91 14.48
N TYR A 170 2.03 -17.39 13.80
CA TYR A 170 1.95 -15.97 13.43
C TYR A 170 1.90 -15.08 14.66
N ILE A 171 1.03 -15.39 15.62
CA ILE A 171 0.84 -14.56 16.83
C ILE A 171 2.16 -14.44 17.60
N LYS A 172 2.80 -15.58 17.87
CA LYS A 172 4.11 -15.63 18.54
C LYS A 172 5.17 -14.83 17.80
N ARG A 173 5.29 -15.01 16.48
CA ARG A 173 6.26 -14.25 15.66
C ARG A 173 6.02 -12.75 15.71
N GLN A 174 4.76 -12.30 15.73
CA GLN A 174 4.47 -10.87 15.83
C GLN A 174 4.91 -10.33 17.18
N VAL A 175 4.51 -10.97 18.29
CA VAL A 175 4.85 -10.53 19.64
C VAL A 175 6.37 -10.49 19.84
N GLU A 176 7.06 -11.61 19.61
CA GLU A 176 8.52 -11.69 19.77
C GLU A 176 9.26 -10.74 18.82
N GLY A 177 8.78 -10.64 17.57
CA GLY A 177 9.37 -9.80 16.54
C GLY A 177 9.29 -8.32 16.87
N TRP A 178 8.13 -7.83 17.31
CA TRP A 178 7.96 -6.43 17.71
C TRP A 178 8.70 -6.10 19.00
N SER A 179 8.66 -6.97 20.01
CA SER A 179 9.44 -6.78 21.24
C SER A 179 10.94 -6.67 20.96
N LYS A 180 11.48 -7.56 20.10
CA LYS A 180 12.90 -7.51 19.70
C LYS A 180 13.23 -6.22 18.95
N ARG A 181 12.38 -5.80 18.00
CA ARG A 181 12.60 -4.55 17.25
C ARG A 181 12.58 -3.34 18.18
N TYR A 182 11.66 -3.30 19.14
CA TYR A 182 11.57 -2.23 20.11
C TYR A 182 12.86 -2.12 20.93
N ARG A 183 13.30 -3.22 21.56
CA ARG A 183 14.55 -3.25 22.35
C ARG A 183 15.77 -2.81 21.54
N ASN A 184 15.86 -3.23 20.28
CA ASN A 184 16.97 -2.85 19.40
C ASN A 184 16.96 -1.37 18.99
N ALA A 185 15.77 -0.75 18.93
CA ALA A 185 15.59 0.64 18.52
C ALA A 185 15.45 1.60 19.71
N LYS A 186 15.44 1.09 20.94
CA LYS A 186 15.19 1.86 22.16
C LYS A 186 16.30 2.90 22.37
N THR A 187 15.90 4.15 22.54
CA THR A 187 16.75 5.26 22.95
C THR A 187 16.62 5.52 24.45
N ASP A 188 17.56 6.26 25.05
CA ASP A 188 17.61 6.48 26.50
C ASP A 188 16.39 7.23 27.06
N ASP A 189 15.72 8.02 26.22
CA ASP A 189 14.51 8.79 26.55
C ASP A 189 13.20 8.00 26.36
N ALA A 190 13.26 6.79 25.81
CA ALA A 190 12.08 5.97 25.57
C ALA A 190 11.75 5.07 26.79
N PRO A 191 10.46 4.94 27.18
CA PRO A 191 10.04 3.99 28.21
C PRO A 191 10.48 2.55 27.87
N ASP A 192 10.72 1.68 28.85
CA ASP A 192 11.20 0.33 28.54
C ASP A 192 10.12 -0.60 27.93
N PHE A 193 8.83 -0.37 28.24
CA PHE A 193 7.69 -1.21 27.90
C PHE A 193 7.84 -2.70 28.24
N GLU A 194 8.73 -3.06 29.18
CA GLU A 194 9.01 -4.47 29.50
C GLU A 194 7.81 -5.16 30.14
N ASP A 195 7.04 -4.45 30.96
CA ASP A 195 5.79 -4.96 31.52
C ASP A 195 4.76 -5.29 30.43
N VAL A 196 4.61 -4.42 29.42
CA VAL A 196 3.69 -4.63 28.29
C VAL A 196 4.16 -5.80 27.42
N MET A 197 5.46 -5.85 27.07
CA MET A 197 6.03 -6.95 26.29
C MET A 197 5.89 -8.29 27.02
N THR A 198 6.14 -8.31 28.32
CA THR A 198 5.97 -9.50 29.16
C THR A 198 4.50 -9.92 29.26
N TRP A 199 3.59 -8.96 29.37
CA TRP A 199 2.16 -9.26 29.40
C TRP A 199 1.69 -9.85 28.07
N LEU A 200 2.08 -9.25 26.93
CA LEU A 200 1.74 -9.74 25.60
C LEU A 200 2.27 -11.16 25.38
N ASP A 201 3.49 -11.44 25.80
CA ASP A 201 4.09 -12.77 25.69
C ASP A 201 3.33 -13.84 26.51
N LYS A 202 2.91 -13.49 27.73
CA LYS A 202 2.14 -14.39 28.62
C LYS A 202 0.68 -14.56 28.23
N LYS A 203 0.10 -13.62 27.48
CA LYS A 203 -1.32 -13.55 27.16
C LYS A 203 -1.63 -13.77 25.68
N GLN A 204 -0.69 -14.36 24.93
CA GLN A 204 -0.90 -14.68 23.52
C GLN A 204 -2.11 -15.60 23.34
N PRO A 205 -3.09 -15.26 22.48
CA PRO A 205 -4.06 -16.23 22.01
C PRO A 205 -3.37 -17.28 21.12
N SER A 206 -4.04 -18.42 20.91
CA SER A 206 -3.64 -19.35 19.86
C SER A 206 -3.76 -18.71 18.47
N ASP A 207 -3.04 -19.23 17.49
CA ASP A 207 -3.25 -18.81 16.11
C ASP A 207 -4.69 -19.09 15.66
N CYS A 208 -5.19 -18.28 14.72
CA CYS A 208 -6.49 -18.49 14.12
C CYS A 208 -6.51 -19.80 13.32
N GLU A 209 -7.51 -20.65 13.54
CA GLU A 209 -7.72 -21.90 12.79
C GLU A 209 -7.94 -21.65 11.28
N LYS A 210 -8.48 -20.48 10.94
CA LYS A 210 -8.73 -20.03 9.58
C LYS A 210 -7.89 -18.79 9.30
N PRO A 211 -6.62 -18.94 8.92
CA PRO A 211 -5.82 -17.81 8.51
C PRO A 211 -6.39 -17.21 7.23
N GLY A 212 -6.29 -15.89 7.10
CA GLY A 212 -6.77 -15.14 5.95
C GLY A 212 -5.76 -14.09 5.49
N ILE A 213 -6.07 -13.43 4.40
CA ILE A 213 -5.29 -12.30 3.89
C ILE A 213 -5.47 -11.14 4.86
N ILE A 214 -4.37 -10.57 5.31
CA ILE A 214 -4.38 -9.33 6.11
C ILE A 214 -3.77 -8.21 5.26
N HIS A 215 -4.47 -7.08 5.17
CA HIS A 215 -3.89 -5.87 4.59
C HIS A 215 -2.72 -5.35 5.44
N ASN A 216 -2.70 -5.70 6.74
CA ASN A 216 -1.71 -5.29 7.76
C ASN A 216 -1.76 -3.80 8.15
N ASP A 217 -2.07 -2.91 7.21
CA ASP A 217 -2.19 -1.47 7.45
C ASP A 217 -3.57 -0.92 7.01
N TYR A 218 -4.66 -1.61 7.37
CA TYR A 218 -6.02 -1.23 6.95
C TYR A 218 -6.52 -0.05 7.78
N LYS A 219 -6.50 1.14 7.18
CA LYS A 219 -6.93 2.42 7.75
C LYS A 219 -7.43 3.32 6.63
N LEU A 220 -8.24 4.33 6.96
CA LEU A 220 -8.95 5.17 6.00
C LEU A 220 -8.03 5.96 5.05
N ASP A 221 -6.80 6.26 5.44
CA ASP A 221 -5.81 6.92 4.58
C ASP A 221 -5.14 5.97 3.57
N ASN A 222 -5.45 4.67 3.63
CA ASN A 222 -5.11 3.64 2.65
C ASN A 222 -6.35 3.14 1.87
N VAL A 223 -7.48 3.83 1.97
CA VAL A 223 -8.71 3.54 1.22
C VAL A 223 -9.03 4.71 0.31
N VAL A 224 -9.40 4.42 -0.94
CA VAL A 224 -9.86 5.41 -1.92
C VAL A 224 -11.38 5.30 -2.02
N LEU A 225 -12.08 6.34 -1.59
CA LEU A 225 -13.53 6.44 -1.65
C LEU A 225 -13.96 7.02 -2.99
N ASP A 226 -15.13 6.57 -3.47
CA ASP A 226 -15.74 7.13 -4.67
C ASP A 226 -16.09 8.62 -4.47
N THR A 227 -15.90 9.44 -5.52
CA THR A 227 -16.13 10.89 -5.43
C THR A 227 -17.61 11.26 -5.37
N GLU A 228 -18.48 10.47 -5.99
CA GLU A 228 -19.93 10.70 -6.03
C GLU A 228 -20.63 10.02 -4.85
N ASN A 229 -20.10 8.89 -4.37
CA ASN A 229 -20.62 8.17 -3.22
C ASN A 229 -19.51 7.78 -2.21
N PRO A 230 -19.10 8.70 -1.33
CA PRO A 230 -17.96 8.50 -0.43
C PRO A 230 -18.30 7.73 0.87
N THR A 231 -19.32 6.85 0.85
CA THR A 231 -19.76 6.06 2.03
C THR A 231 -19.99 4.61 1.69
#